data_AF-A0A822CU14-F1
#
_entry.id   AF-A0A822CU14-F1
#
_cell.length_a   1.000
_cell.length_b   1.000
_cell.length_c   1.000
_cell.angle_alpha   90.00
_cell.angle_beta   90.00
_cell.angle_gamma   90.00
#
_symmetry.space_group_name_H-M   'P 1'
#
loop_
_entity.id
_entity.type
_entity.pdbx_description
1 polymer ?
#
loop_
_entity_poly.entity_id
_entity_poly.type
_entity_poly.pdbx_seq_one_letter_code
_entity_poly.pdbx_strand_id
1 'polypeptide(L)'
;VGHVGRTAYNGIRSTSADFINKYDKTNLIVRTGAFVDRIILEKSDEKEGEYKAVGVEAHDNTNSQPIIIKANKEIILSAGAYNSPMVLMHSGIGSEKHLNEVGIGCKINLPGVGENLQDHIIVCTSYQVNDPNLTYDRFLYHHPDGLTLAVKEWQDTKTGVMTSLPLAVMALTRIDKTIQDPAWEAAKAKQQSKNSSNSDPTGQWPNQPHIELITTQLYMGLPDFLDAG
;
A
#
# COMPACT_ATOMS: atom_id res chain seq x y z
N VAL A 1 25.93 8.33 0.42
CA VAL A 1 25.33 7.19 1.16
C VAL A 1 24.00 7.68 1.71
N GLY A 2 22.88 7.24 1.14
CA GLY A 2 21.54 7.63 1.59
C GLY A 2 21.07 6.71 2.71
N HIS A 3 20.28 7.25 3.64
CA HIS A 3 19.56 6.47 4.65
C HIS A 3 18.10 6.41 4.24
N VAL A 4 17.50 5.22 4.20
CA VAL A 4 16.06 5.06 3.99
C VAL A 4 15.44 4.46 5.26
N GLY A 5 14.32 5.07 5.68
CA GLY A 5 13.64 4.69 6.91
C GLY A 5 12.96 3.32 6.78
N ARG A 6 13.04 2.52 7.85
CA ARG A 6 12.35 1.23 7.97
C ARG A 6 11.03 1.40 8.70
N THR A 7 10.00 0.65 8.30
CA THR A 7 8.81 0.43 9.13
C THR A 7 9.03 -0.74 10.10
N ALA A 8 10.16 -0.71 10.82
CA ALA A 8 10.52 -1.68 11.84
C ALA A 8 11.51 -1.06 12.84
N TYR A 9 11.40 -1.43 14.10
CA TYR A 9 12.25 -0.96 15.20
C TYR A 9 12.44 -2.08 16.22
N ASN A 10 13.68 -2.28 16.71
CA ASN A 10 14.06 -3.35 17.65
C ASN A 10 13.54 -4.74 17.27
N GLY A 11 13.72 -5.12 16.00
CA GLY A 11 13.28 -6.42 15.48
C GLY A 11 11.76 -6.58 15.35
N ILE A 12 10.98 -5.51 15.53
CA ILE A 12 9.52 -5.53 15.47
C ILE A 12 9.04 -4.62 14.34
N ARG A 13 8.09 -5.10 13.53
CA ARG A 13 7.44 -4.29 12.49
C ARG A 13 6.66 -3.13 13.13
N SER A 14 6.85 -1.93 12.60
CA SER A 14 5.98 -0.79 12.89
C SER A 14 4.82 -0.76 11.90
N THR A 15 3.61 -0.57 12.39
CA THR A 15 2.38 -0.53 11.58
C THR A 15 1.57 0.72 11.90
N SER A 16 0.61 1.07 11.04
CA SER A 16 -0.35 2.14 11.32
C SER A 16 -1.18 1.88 12.59
N ALA A 17 -1.36 0.62 12.99
CA ALA A 17 -2.07 0.27 14.22
C ALA A 17 -1.31 0.72 15.49
N ASP A 18 0.02 0.90 15.41
CA ASP A 18 0.82 1.40 16.53
C ASP A 18 0.42 2.83 16.88
N PHE A 19 0.00 3.63 15.90
CA PHE A 19 -0.54 4.97 16.14
C PHE A 19 -1.80 4.89 17.01
N ILE A 20 -2.72 3.97 16.70
CA ILE A 20 -3.96 3.78 17.46
C ILE A 20 -3.69 3.25 18.87
N ASN A 21 -2.69 2.38 19.04
CA ASN A 21 -2.40 1.73 20.32
C ASN A 21 -1.63 2.61 21.31
N LYS A 22 -0.94 3.66 20.84
CA LYS A 22 -0.10 4.52 21.68
C LYS A 22 -0.85 5.62 22.44
N TYR A 23 -2.06 6.00 22.00
CA TYR A 23 -2.82 7.08 22.63
C TYR A 23 -3.90 6.56 23.56
N ASP A 24 -4.30 7.42 24.51
CA ASP A 24 -5.47 7.17 25.34
C ASP A 24 -6.73 7.03 24.47
N LYS A 25 -7.52 5.99 24.74
CA LYS A 25 -8.67 5.58 23.93
C LYS A 25 -10.00 6.04 24.53
N THR A 26 -10.00 6.99 25.46
CA THR A 26 -11.22 7.50 26.12
C THR A 26 -12.27 8.04 25.15
N ASN A 27 -11.86 8.51 23.98
CA ASN A 27 -12.74 9.02 22.91
C ASN A 27 -12.63 8.24 21.58
N LEU A 28 -12.01 7.06 21.58
CA LEU A 28 -11.78 6.26 20.37
C LEU A 28 -12.35 4.85 20.52
N ILE A 29 -13.31 4.52 19.65
CA ILE A 29 -13.87 3.16 19.57
C ILE A 29 -13.28 2.48 18.34
N VAL A 30 -12.58 1.37 18.55
CA VAL A 30 -12.05 0.51 17.48
C VAL A 30 -12.93 -0.73 17.38
N ARG A 31 -13.53 -0.95 16.21
CA ARG A 31 -14.30 -2.17 15.91
C ARG A 31 -13.59 -2.97 14.83
N THR A 32 -13.16 -4.17 15.17
CA THR A 32 -12.58 -5.13 14.21
C THR A 32 -13.63 -6.18 13.84
N GLY A 33 -13.41 -6.91 12.74
CA GLY A 33 -14.38 -7.90 12.26
C GLY A 33 -15.71 -7.30 11.76
N ALA A 34 -15.74 -5.98 11.52
CA ALA A 34 -16.87 -5.27 10.94
C ALA A 34 -16.49 -4.80 9.52
N PHE A 35 -17.19 -5.31 8.51
CA PHE A 35 -16.98 -5.01 7.11
C PHE A 35 -18.00 -3.97 6.67
N VAL A 36 -17.54 -2.83 6.15
CA VAL A 36 -18.43 -1.76 5.67
C VAL A 36 -18.89 -2.09 4.26
N ASP A 37 -20.20 -2.14 4.05
CA ASP A 37 -20.79 -2.42 2.74
C ASP A 37 -21.05 -1.15 1.94
N ARG A 38 -21.61 -0.13 2.63
CA ARG A 38 -21.95 1.16 2.01
C ARG A 38 -21.99 2.30 3.02
N ILE A 39 -21.73 3.49 2.53
CA ILE A 39 -22.07 4.77 3.16
C ILE A 39 -23.56 5.05 2.95
N ILE A 40 -24.22 5.49 4.02
CA ILE A 40 -25.62 5.93 4.04
C ILE A 40 -25.64 7.41 3.67
N LEU A 41 -26.38 7.72 2.60
CA LEU A 41 -26.52 9.06 2.04
C LEU A 41 -27.97 9.54 2.17
N GLU A 42 -28.15 10.73 2.71
CA GLU A 42 -29.41 11.48 2.75
C GLU A 42 -29.31 12.70 1.83
N LYS A 43 -30.44 13.19 1.31
CA LYS A 43 -30.43 14.44 0.53
C LYS A 43 -30.10 15.60 1.46
N SER A 44 -29.28 16.54 0.98
CA SER A 44 -28.93 17.73 1.73
C SER A 44 -30.09 18.74 1.70
N ASP A 45 -30.42 19.29 2.87
CA ASP A 45 -31.36 20.43 2.98
C ASP A 45 -30.68 21.76 2.60
N GLU A 46 -29.34 21.80 2.61
CA GLU A 46 -28.57 23.03 2.34
C GLU A 46 -28.52 23.37 0.84
N LYS A 47 -28.49 22.33 -0.01
CA LYS A 47 -28.39 22.47 -1.47
C LYS A 47 -29.12 21.34 -2.18
N GLU A 48 -30.03 21.73 -3.07
CA GLU A 48 -30.77 20.81 -3.91
C GLU A 48 -29.82 20.02 -4.82
N GLY A 49 -30.01 18.70 -4.87
CA GLY A 49 -29.18 17.79 -5.67
C GLY A 49 -27.90 17.31 -4.99
N GLU A 50 -27.58 17.80 -3.78
CA GLU A 50 -26.44 17.30 -3.00
C GLU A 50 -26.85 16.21 -1.99
N TYR A 51 -25.88 15.38 -1.59
CA TYR A 51 -26.07 14.34 -0.57
C TYR A 51 -25.14 14.57 0.61
N LYS A 52 -25.65 14.24 1.80
CA LYS A 52 -24.89 14.20 3.05
C LYS A 52 -24.64 12.75 3.46
N ALA A 53 -23.39 12.44 3.78
CA ALA A 53 -23.01 11.18 4.38
C ALA A 53 -23.33 11.20 5.89
N VAL A 54 -24.23 10.33 6.33
CA VAL A 54 -24.80 10.36 7.70
C VAL A 54 -24.47 9.13 8.53
N GLY A 55 -23.98 8.08 7.89
CA GLY A 55 -23.52 6.87 8.56
C GLY A 55 -22.95 5.86 7.59
N VAL A 56 -22.61 4.69 8.14
CA VAL A 56 -22.21 3.51 7.38
C VAL A 56 -23.08 2.33 7.79
N GLU A 57 -23.35 1.47 6.83
CA GLU A 57 -23.90 0.14 7.03
C GLU A 57 -22.75 -0.86 6.95
N ALA A 58 -22.63 -1.70 7.99
CA ALA A 58 -21.56 -2.66 8.12
C ALA A 58 -22.10 -4.00 8.62
N HIS A 59 -21.44 -5.10 8.28
CA HIS A 59 -21.76 -6.43 8.75
C HIS A 59 -20.62 -7.00 9.59
N ASP A 60 -20.97 -7.75 10.64
CA ASP A 60 -20.01 -8.58 11.35
C ASP A 60 -20.17 -10.05 10.90
N ASN A 61 -19.12 -10.86 11.03
CA ASN A 61 -19.16 -12.27 10.60
C ASN A 61 -20.06 -13.17 11.48
N THR A 62 -20.73 -12.62 12.49
CA THR A 62 -21.48 -13.36 13.50
C THR A 62 -22.99 -13.13 13.45
N ASN A 63 -23.42 -12.00 12.87
CA ASN A 63 -24.81 -11.58 12.81
C ASN A 63 -25.25 -11.42 11.36
N SER A 64 -26.41 -11.97 11.03
CA SER A 64 -27.00 -11.81 9.69
C SER A 64 -27.56 -10.40 9.45
N GLN A 65 -27.70 -9.57 10.49
CA GLN A 65 -28.30 -8.24 10.38
C GLN A 65 -27.23 -7.14 10.24
N PRO A 66 -27.46 -6.15 9.35
CA PRO A 66 -26.58 -5.00 9.23
C PRO A 66 -26.54 -4.18 10.53
N ILE A 67 -25.35 -3.70 10.86
CA ILE A 67 -25.09 -2.71 11.90
C ILE A 67 -25.02 -1.34 11.25
N ILE A 68 -25.80 -0.40 11.78
CA ILE A 68 -25.78 1.00 11.34
C ILE A 68 -24.96 1.83 12.33
N ILE A 69 -23.93 2.52 11.83
CA ILE A 69 -23.10 3.43 12.62
C ILE A 69 -23.29 4.84 12.06
N LYS A 70 -23.88 5.74 12.85
CA LYS A 70 -24.11 7.14 12.45
C LYS A 70 -22.90 8.02 12.76
N ALA A 71 -22.68 9.03 11.93
CA ALA A 71 -21.65 10.04 12.12
C ALA A 71 -22.26 11.44 12.21
N ASN A 72 -21.88 12.22 13.22
CA ASN A 72 -22.42 13.56 13.44
C ASN A 72 -21.71 14.66 12.63
N LYS A 73 -20.47 14.39 12.18
CA LYS A 73 -19.64 15.37 11.47
C LYS A 73 -19.25 14.87 10.10
N GLU A 74 -18.36 13.88 10.06
CA GLU A 74 -17.71 13.42 8.83
C GLU A 74 -17.53 11.92 8.82
N ILE A 75 -17.42 11.37 7.61
CA ILE A 75 -17.06 9.97 7.34
C ILE A 75 -15.82 9.99 6.46
N ILE A 76 -14.72 9.41 6.94
CA ILE A 76 -13.47 9.31 6.21
C ILE A 76 -13.33 7.89 5.69
N LEU A 77 -13.39 7.72 4.37
CA LEU A 77 -13.26 6.42 3.72
C LEU A 77 -11.79 6.10 3.41
N SER A 78 -11.22 5.19 4.21
CA SER A 78 -9.81 4.77 4.10
C SER A 78 -9.69 3.26 3.85
N ALA A 79 -10.51 2.71 2.94
CA ALA A 79 -10.58 1.27 2.68
C ALA A 79 -9.53 0.77 1.65
N GLY A 80 -8.66 1.65 1.15
CA GLY A 80 -7.60 1.33 0.19
C GLY A 80 -8.07 1.37 -1.27
N ALA A 81 -7.12 1.16 -2.20
CA ALA A 81 -7.35 1.36 -3.64
C ALA A 81 -8.46 0.47 -4.24
N TYR A 82 -8.68 -0.72 -3.69
CA TYR A 82 -9.70 -1.66 -4.16
C TYR A 82 -11.06 -1.48 -3.48
N ASN A 83 -11.07 -1.38 -2.14
CA ASN A 83 -12.33 -1.39 -1.41
C ASN A 83 -12.98 0.00 -1.32
N SER A 84 -12.21 1.09 -1.32
CA SER A 84 -12.80 2.44 -1.33
C SER A 84 -13.73 2.67 -2.53
N PRO A 85 -13.33 2.42 -3.79
CA PRO A 85 -14.25 2.58 -4.91
C PRO A 85 -15.43 1.61 -4.85
N MET A 86 -15.24 0.39 -4.35
CA MET A 86 -16.34 -0.57 -4.16
C MET A 86 -17.40 -0.05 -3.17
N VAL A 87 -16.99 0.45 -2.00
CA VAL A 87 -17.92 1.04 -1.02
C VAL A 87 -18.64 2.26 -1.60
N LEU A 88 -17.95 3.10 -2.37
CA LEU A 88 -18.59 4.24 -3.05
C LEU A 88 -19.64 3.78 -4.07
N MET A 89 -19.33 2.78 -4.89
CA MET A 89 -20.27 2.23 -5.86
C MET A 89 -21.49 1.61 -5.19
N HIS A 90 -21.31 0.83 -4.12
CA HIS A 90 -22.41 0.29 -3.30
C HIS A 90 -23.26 1.38 -2.63
N SER A 91 -22.69 2.56 -2.38
CA SER A 91 -23.42 3.74 -1.93
C SER A 91 -24.22 4.46 -3.02
N GLY A 92 -24.07 4.05 -4.29
CA GLY A 92 -24.65 4.73 -5.45
C GLY A 92 -23.80 5.90 -5.95
N ILE A 93 -22.50 5.91 -5.66
CA ILE A 93 -21.52 6.90 -6.14
C ILE A 93 -20.58 6.21 -7.13
N GLY A 94 -20.73 6.50 -8.43
CA GLY A 94 -19.92 5.86 -9.47
C GLY A 94 -20.45 6.13 -10.87
N SER A 95 -19.95 5.40 -11.86
CA SER A 95 -20.48 5.46 -13.23
C SER A 95 -21.94 5.01 -13.26
N GLU A 96 -22.85 5.93 -13.60
CA GLU A 96 -24.29 5.63 -13.64
C GLU A 96 -24.61 4.41 -14.52
N LYS A 97 -23.96 4.31 -15.67
CA LYS A 97 -24.11 3.15 -16.57
C LYS A 97 -23.74 1.85 -15.85
N HIS A 98 -22.57 1.80 -15.22
CA HIS A 98 -22.11 0.60 -14.53
C HIS A 98 -22.99 0.24 -13.34
N LEU A 99 -23.38 1.24 -12.52
CA LEU A 99 -24.26 1.04 -11.38
C LEU A 99 -25.60 0.44 -11.81
N ASN A 100 -26.20 0.96 -12.89
CA ASN A 100 -27.45 0.45 -13.43
C ASN A 100 -27.31 -0.99 -13.97
N GLU A 101 -26.18 -1.35 -14.59
CA GLU A 101 -25.92 -2.71 -15.07
C GLU A 101 -25.91 -3.75 -13.94
N VAL A 102 -25.47 -3.36 -12.75
CA VAL A 102 -25.43 -4.24 -11.55
C VAL A 102 -26.63 -4.04 -10.61
N GLY A 103 -27.64 -3.27 -11.03
CA GLY A 103 -28.89 -3.07 -10.27
C GLY A 103 -28.77 -2.12 -9.07
N ILE A 104 -27.74 -1.28 -9.02
CA ILE A 104 -27.56 -0.26 -7.97
C ILE A 104 -28.09 1.08 -8.47
N GLY A 105 -28.95 1.73 -7.67
CA GLY A 105 -29.44 3.07 -7.98
C GLY A 105 -28.33 4.11 -7.92
N CYS A 106 -28.10 4.82 -9.03
CA CYS A 106 -27.14 5.92 -9.08
C CYS A 106 -27.68 7.15 -8.33
N LYS A 107 -26.95 7.59 -7.31
CA LYS A 107 -27.22 8.83 -6.56
C LYS A 107 -26.33 9.97 -7.04
N ILE A 108 -25.05 9.68 -7.26
CA ILE A 108 -24.04 10.63 -7.74
C ILE A 108 -23.30 9.96 -8.91
N ASN A 109 -23.50 10.49 -10.11
CA ASN A 109 -22.81 10.00 -11.29
C ASN A 109 -21.36 10.52 -11.31
N LEU A 110 -20.43 9.69 -10.86
CA LEU A 110 -19.00 9.98 -10.79
C LEU A 110 -18.22 8.87 -11.49
N PRO A 111 -18.08 8.91 -12.82
CA PRO A 111 -17.55 7.80 -13.60
C PRO A 111 -16.06 7.51 -13.38
N GLY A 112 -15.34 8.38 -12.68
CA GLY A 112 -13.94 8.12 -12.30
C GLY A 112 -13.77 7.21 -11.08
N VAL A 113 -14.84 6.88 -10.36
CA VAL A 113 -14.76 5.95 -9.20
C VAL A 113 -14.40 4.56 -9.70
N GLY A 114 -13.29 4.01 -9.21
CA GLY A 114 -12.78 2.69 -9.59
C GLY A 114 -11.88 2.68 -10.81
N GLU A 115 -11.78 3.81 -11.52
CA GLU A 115 -10.92 3.96 -12.70
C GLU A 115 -9.50 4.38 -12.31
N ASN A 116 -8.60 4.37 -13.31
CA ASN A 116 -7.20 4.81 -13.16
C ASN A 116 -6.43 4.04 -12.06
N LEU A 117 -6.73 2.74 -11.90
CA LEU A 117 -5.91 1.84 -11.11
C LEU A 117 -4.52 1.74 -11.73
N GLN A 118 -3.49 2.00 -10.93
CA GLN A 118 -2.09 1.88 -11.31
C GLN A 118 -1.38 1.04 -10.26
N ASP A 119 -0.53 0.13 -10.70
CA ASP A 119 0.28 -0.71 -9.83
C ASP A 119 1.64 -0.95 -10.50
N HIS A 120 2.63 -1.35 -9.69
CA HIS A 120 3.93 -1.76 -10.19
C HIS A 120 3.90 -3.23 -10.56
N ILE A 121 4.12 -3.55 -11.84
CA ILE A 121 4.23 -4.93 -12.29
C ILE A 121 5.51 -5.55 -11.72
N ILE A 122 5.39 -6.72 -11.10
CA ILE A 122 6.51 -7.45 -10.50
C ILE A 122 6.78 -8.73 -11.28
N VAL A 123 8.05 -8.96 -11.62
CA VAL A 123 8.54 -10.23 -12.17
C VAL A 123 9.55 -10.81 -11.19
N CYS A 124 9.23 -11.96 -10.61
CA CYS A 124 10.14 -12.68 -9.72
C CYS A 124 10.93 -13.72 -10.51
N THR A 125 12.25 -13.72 -10.38
CA THR A 125 13.13 -14.71 -11.00
C THR A 125 13.98 -15.36 -9.91
N SER A 126 14.05 -16.69 -9.91
CA SER A 126 14.83 -17.45 -8.94
C SER A 126 15.97 -18.19 -9.63
N TYR A 127 17.14 -18.19 -9.00
CA TYR A 127 18.33 -18.87 -9.49
C TYR A 127 18.86 -19.80 -8.40
N GLN A 128 19.30 -20.99 -8.79
CA GLN A 128 20.01 -21.88 -7.89
C GLN A 128 21.41 -21.34 -7.61
N VAL A 129 21.81 -21.35 -6.34
CA VAL A 129 23.17 -20.98 -5.93
C VAL A 129 24.03 -22.23 -5.71
N ASN A 130 25.31 -22.14 -6.05
CA ASN A 130 26.26 -23.23 -5.85
C ASN A 130 26.75 -23.33 -4.39
N ASP A 131 26.76 -22.21 -3.67
CA ASP A 131 27.07 -22.17 -2.24
C ASP A 131 25.76 -22.09 -1.45
N PRO A 132 25.40 -23.15 -0.70
CA PRO A 132 24.14 -23.20 0.05
C PRO A 132 24.11 -22.27 1.26
N ASN A 133 25.21 -21.59 1.60
CA ASN A 133 25.27 -20.60 2.68
C ASN A 133 24.97 -19.17 2.20
N LEU A 134 24.83 -18.93 0.89
CA LEU A 134 24.46 -17.62 0.33
C LEU A 134 23.01 -17.23 0.61
N THR A 135 22.19 -18.21 0.93
CA THR A 135 20.76 -18.06 1.20
C THR A 135 20.43 -18.63 2.57
N TYR A 136 19.35 -18.15 3.17
CA TYR A 136 18.86 -18.72 4.43
C TYR A 136 18.15 -20.06 4.26
N ASP A 137 17.89 -20.52 3.03
CA ASP A 137 17.12 -21.74 2.76
C ASP A 137 17.68 -22.99 3.47
N ARG A 138 19.01 -23.17 3.43
CA ARG A 138 19.67 -24.28 4.12
C ARG A 138 19.40 -24.26 5.63
N PHE A 139 19.48 -23.09 6.25
CA PHE A 139 19.34 -22.92 7.69
C PHE A 139 17.90 -22.97 8.17
N LEU A 140 16.98 -22.38 7.39
CA LEU A 140 15.57 -22.28 7.75
C LEU A 140 14.77 -23.54 7.38
N TYR A 141 15.02 -24.10 6.21
CA TYR A 141 14.15 -25.12 5.61
C TYR A 141 14.82 -26.49 5.48
N HIS A 142 16.15 -26.58 5.44
CA HIS A 142 16.85 -27.87 5.35
C HIS A 142 17.40 -28.37 6.69
N HIS A 143 17.35 -27.56 7.74
CA HIS A 143 17.60 -28.00 9.11
C HIS A 143 16.26 -28.43 9.75
N PRO A 144 16.16 -29.61 10.39
CA PRO A 144 14.90 -30.11 10.97
C PRO A 144 14.19 -29.11 11.89
N ASP A 145 14.96 -28.36 12.68
CA ASP A 145 14.45 -27.36 13.61
C ASP A 145 14.74 -25.91 13.20
N GLY A 146 15.15 -25.68 11.95
CA GLY A 146 15.70 -24.39 11.49
C GLY A 146 14.80 -23.19 11.76
N LEU A 147 13.58 -23.23 11.21
CA LEU A 147 12.57 -22.19 11.42
C LEU A 147 12.20 -22.04 12.91
N THR A 148 12.07 -23.15 13.64
CA THR A 148 11.73 -23.13 15.07
C THR A 148 12.80 -22.41 15.89
N LEU A 149 14.08 -22.69 15.62
CA LEU A 149 15.21 -22.04 16.28
C LEU A 149 15.29 -20.55 15.93
N ALA A 150 15.08 -20.18 14.66
CA ALA A 150 15.07 -18.80 14.22
C ALA A 150 13.93 -17.98 14.86
N VAL A 151 12.74 -18.57 14.98
CA VAL A 151 11.61 -17.94 15.69
C VAL A 151 11.92 -17.80 17.17
N LYS A 152 12.52 -18.81 17.79
CA LYS A 152 12.90 -18.76 19.20
C LYS A 152 13.94 -17.68 19.47
N GLU A 153 14.99 -17.57 18.66
CA GLU A 153 16.00 -16.51 18.75
C GLU A 153 15.33 -15.12 18.72
N TRP A 154 14.41 -14.90 17.77
CA TRP A 154 13.66 -13.65 17.67
C TRP A 154 12.71 -13.43 18.86
N GLN A 155 12.08 -14.47 19.40
CA GLN A 155 11.25 -14.37 20.59
C GLN A 155 12.07 -13.94 21.81
N ASP A 156 13.23 -14.58 22.01
CA ASP A 156 14.08 -14.39 23.18
C ASP A 156 14.83 -13.05 23.13
N THR A 157 15.31 -12.64 21.96
CA THR A 157 16.28 -11.54 21.84
C THR A 157 15.89 -10.46 20.83
N LYS A 158 14.86 -10.70 20.01
CA LYS A 158 14.45 -9.80 18.90
C LYS A 158 15.55 -9.57 17.87
N THR A 159 16.44 -10.55 17.70
CA THR A 159 17.48 -10.58 16.66
C THR A 159 17.27 -11.77 15.71
N GLY A 160 18.27 -12.06 14.89
CA GLY A 160 18.28 -13.22 13.99
C GLY A 160 17.61 -12.97 12.65
N VAL A 161 17.57 -14.02 11.83
CA VAL A 161 17.09 -13.99 10.43
C VAL A 161 15.63 -13.51 10.29
N MET A 162 14.79 -13.70 11.31
CA MET A 162 13.40 -13.24 11.30
C MET A 162 13.26 -11.70 11.31
N THR A 163 14.33 -10.98 11.64
CA THR A 163 14.39 -9.51 11.58
C THR A 163 14.91 -8.99 10.24
N SER A 164 15.43 -9.89 9.40
CA SER A 164 16.06 -9.53 8.13
C SER A 164 15.02 -9.33 7.05
N LEU A 165 15.32 -8.42 6.13
CA LEU A 165 14.47 -8.15 4.98
C LEU A 165 15.02 -8.90 3.77
N PRO A 166 14.21 -9.65 3.01
CA PRO A 166 14.69 -10.53 1.94
C PRO A 166 15.07 -9.79 0.64
N LEU A 167 15.43 -8.51 0.74
CA LEU A 167 15.98 -7.72 -0.34
C LEU A 167 17.41 -7.40 0.05
N ALA A 168 18.39 -7.65 -0.82
CA ALA A 168 19.81 -7.39 -0.57
C ALA A 168 20.31 -6.15 -1.32
N VAL A 169 19.86 -5.99 -2.57
CA VAL A 169 20.22 -4.89 -3.46
C VAL A 169 19.00 -4.55 -4.30
N MET A 170 18.77 -3.26 -4.51
CA MET A 170 17.86 -2.78 -5.55
C MET A 170 18.64 -1.93 -6.54
N ALA A 171 18.23 -2.03 -7.79
CA ALA A 171 18.74 -1.20 -8.87
C ALA A 171 17.55 -0.42 -9.45
N LEU A 172 17.62 0.90 -9.38
CA LEU A 172 16.69 1.78 -10.09
C LEU A 172 17.33 2.15 -11.41
N THR A 173 16.91 1.48 -12.47
CA THR A 173 17.48 1.68 -13.82
C THR A 173 16.59 2.58 -14.65
N ARG A 174 17.19 3.46 -15.43
CA ARG A 174 16.44 4.20 -16.46
C ARG A 174 15.96 3.24 -17.54
N ILE A 175 14.71 3.42 -17.96
CA ILE A 175 14.07 2.59 -18.97
C ILE A 175 13.82 3.35 -20.28
N ASP A 176 14.22 4.62 -20.35
CA ASP A 176 13.98 5.53 -21.47
C ASP A 176 14.63 5.09 -22.79
N LYS A 177 15.75 4.37 -22.71
CA LYS A 177 16.46 3.76 -23.85
C LYS A 177 15.95 2.36 -24.22
N THR A 178 15.29 1.67 -23.30
CA THR A 178 14.84 0.28 -23.47
C THR A 178 13.35 0.16 -23.80
N ILE A 179 12.55 1.16 -23.44
CA ILE A 179 11.14 1.24 -23.83
C ILE A 179 11.04 1.78 -25.26
N GLN A 180 10.46 0.97 -26.14
CA GLN A 180 10.02 1.34 -27.48
C GLN A 180 8.50 1.24 -27.54
N ASP A 181 7.81 2.16 -26.86
CA ASP A 181 6.36 2.16 -26.74
C ASP A 181 5.76 3.49 -27.27
N PRO A 182 4.77 3.46 -28.17
CA PRO A 182 4.15 4.68 -28.70
C PRO A 182 3.50 5.58 -27.64
N ALA A 183 2.93 5.01 -26.58
CA ALA A 183 2.35 5.77 -25.48
C ALA A 183 3.44 6.45 -24.65
N TRP A 184 4.60 5.81 -24.48
CA TRP A 184 5.76 6.43 -23.86
C TRP A 184 6.29 7.62 -24.66
N GLU A 185 6.40 7.51 -25.98
CA GLU A 185 6.81 8.63 -26.84
C GLU A 185 5.78 9.77 -26.85
N ALA A 186 4.49 9.44 -26.84
CA ALA A 186 3.43 10.43 -26.68
C ALA A 186 3.51 11.15 -25.31
N ALA A 187 3.78 10.40 -24.24
CA ALA A 187 3.96 10.97 -22.90
C ALA A 187 5.20 11.87 -22.82
N LYS A 188 6.32 11.47 -23.44
CA LYS A 188 7.54 12.29 -23.56
C LYS A 188 7.25 13.61 -24.25
N ALA A 189 6.61 13.57 -25.42
CA ALA A 189 6.25 14.77 -26.18
C ALA A 189 5.34 15.71 -25.36
N LYS A 190 4.36 15.14 -24.64
CA LYS A 190 3.46 15.90 -23.76
C LYS A 190 4.21 16.55 -22.59
N GLN A 191 5.15 15.83 -21.97
CA GLN A 191 5.97 16.34 -20.87
C GLN A 191 6.86 17.52 -21.32
N GLN A 192 7.56 17.34 -22.44
CA GLN A 192 8.44 18.35 -23.02
C GLN A 192 7.67 19.63 -23.41
N SER A 193 6.41 19.49 -23.85
CA SER A 193 5.54 20.63 -24.17
C SER A 193 5.08 21.45 -22.96
N LYS A 194 5.04 20.85 -21.75
CA LYS A 194 4.44 21.49 -20.56
C LYS A 194 5.44 22.21 -19.66
N ASN A 195 6.66 21.69 -19.53
CA ASN A 195 7.56 22.12 -18.45
C ASN A 195 8.83 22.85 -18.91
N SER A 196 9.07 23.00 -20.22
CA SER A 196 10.40 23.39 -20.74
C SER A 196 11.55 22.53 -20.17
N SER A 197 11.22 21.41 -19.49
CA SER A 197 12.17 20.53 -18.83
C SER A 197 12.53 19.42 -19.78
N ASN A 198 13.82 19.12 -19.85
CA ASN A 198 14.34 18.02 -20.66
C ASN A 198 14.14 16.65 -19.98
N SER A 199 13.21 16.55 -19.01
CA SER A 199 12.97 15.34 -18.24
C SER A 199 12.02 14.39 -18.95
N ASP A 200 12.20 13.09 -18.74
CA ASP A 200 11.31 12.05 -19.28
C ASP A 200 9.98 12.00 -18.49
N PRO A 201 8.98 11.19 -18.93
CA PRO A 201 7.67 11.10 -18.27
C PRO A 201 7.69 10.70 -16.80
N THR A 202 8.78 10.07 -16.34
CA THR A 202 8.97 9.70 -14.93
C THR A 202 9.64 10.80 -14.12
N GLY A 203 9.92 11.95 -14.74
CA GLY A 203 10.58 13.09 -14.11
C GLY A 203 12.11 12.99 -14.09
N GLN A 204 12.70 12.00 -14.77
CA GLN A 204 14.14 11.81 -14.77
C GLN A 204 14.84 12.74 -15.76
N TRP A 205 15.99 13.28 -15.37
CA TRP A 205 16.78 14.18 -16.23
C TRP A 205 17.75 13.40 -17.11
N PRO A 206 18.16 13.93 -18.28
CA PRO A 206 19.08 13.26 -19.19
C PRO A 206 20.44 12.92 -18.53
N ASN A 207 20.86 13.74 -17.57
CA ASN A 207 22.15 13.63 -16.89
C ASN A 207 22.07 12.84 -15.57
N GLN A 208 20.90 12.33 -15.18
CA GLN A 208 20.81 11.46 -14.00
C GLN A 208 21.51 10.11 -14.25
N PRO A 209 22.01 9.44 -13.20
CA PRO A 209 22.64 8.13 -13.32
C PRO A 209 21.76 7.15 -14.09
N HIS A 210 22.37 6.32 -14.94
CA HIS A 210 21.66 5.28 -15.69
C HIS A 210 21.12 4.18 -14.77
N ILE A 211 21.82 3.96 -13.65
CA ILE A 211 21.47 3.00 -12.61
C ILE A 211 21.81 3.63 -11.27
N GLU A 212 20.86 3.63 -10.34
CA GLU A 212 21.12 3.86 -8.93
C GLU A 212 21.08 2.52 -8.19
N LEU A 213 22.22 2.13 -7.63
CA LEU A 213 22.32 0.93 -6.80
C LEU A 213 22.13 1.30 -5.34
N ILE A 214 21.21 0.60 -4.70
CA ILE A 214 20.91 0.78 -3.29
C ILE A 214 21.05 -0.58 -2.62
N THR A 215 22.05 -0.74 -1.76
CA THR A 215 22.13 -1.93 -0.92
C THR A 215 21.10 -1.81 0.17
N THR A 216 20.50 -2.92 0.59
CA THR A 216 19.55 -2.88 1.71
C THR A 216 20.21 -2.63 3.03
N GLN A 217 21.54 -2.78 3.17
CA GLN A 217 22.24 -2.20 4.32
C GLN A 217 22.08 -0.67 4.41
N LEU A 218 21.95 0.01 3.28
CA LEU A 218 21.74 1.47 3.20
C LEU A 218 20.27 1.87 3.06
N TYR A 219 19.47 1.03 2.38
CA TYR A 219 18.04 1.26 2.22
C TYR A 219 17.26 0.89 3.48
N MET A 220 17.72 -0.12 4.20
CA MET A 220 17.00 -0.78 5.28
C MET A 220 18.01 -1.59 6.09
N GLY A 221 19.08 -1.02 6.64
CA GLY A 221 20.04 -1.72 7.49
C GLY A 221 20.25 -0.96 8.79
N LEU A 222 20.55 -1.69 9.87
CA LEU A 222 21.19 -1.07 11.02
C LEU A 222 22.62 -0.66 10.60
N PRO A 223 23.23 0.36 11.23
CA PRO A 223 24.66 0.48 11.21
C PRO A 223 25.25 -0.70 11.98
N ASP A 224 25.54 -1.82 11.31
CA ASP A 224 26.30 -2.94 11.91
C ASP A 224 27.77 -2.54 12.24
N PHE A 225 28.10 -1.23 12.23
CA PHE A 225 29.45 -0.71 12.40
C PHE A 225 29.60 0.41 13.45
N LEU A 226 28.55 0.81 14.20
CA LEU A 226 28.67 1.92 15.18
C LEU A 226 28.20 1.62 16.62
N ASP A 227 27.82 0.39 16.95
CA ASP A 227 27.61 -0.02 18.36
C ASP A 227 28.89 -0.61 19.02
N ALA A 228 30.05 -0.39 18.40
CA ALA A 228 31.36 -0.61 19.00
C ALA A 228 32.09 0.74 19.13
N GLY A 229 31.76 1.48 20.17
CA GLY A 229 32.41 2.74 20.57
C GLY A 229 31.76 3.33 21.81
#